data_AF-A0A2E9ASR7-F1
#
_entry.id   AF-A0A2E9ASR7-F1
#
_cell.length_a   1.000
_cell.length_b   1.000
_cell.length_c   1.000
_cell.angle_alpha   90.00
_cell.angle_beta   90.00
_cell.angle_gamma   90.00
#
_symmetry.space_group_name_H-M   'P 1'
#
loop_
_entity.id
_entity.type
_entity.pdbx_description
1 polymer ?
#
loop_
_entity_poly.entity_id
_entity_poly.type
_entity_poly.pdbx_seq_one_letter_code
_entity_poly.pdbx_strand_id
1 'polypeptide(L)' 'MRLLRATVFGLIALFPGIIVALGAYLLLGGDTESNDWENWMYGPCYGIPAAFVIIAFTSGLREDREV' A
#
# COMPACT_ATOMS: atom_id res chain seq x y z
N MET A 1 22.20 8.70 1.70
CA MET A 1 21.44 8.64 0.44
C MET A 1 20.43 7.48 0.42
N ARG A 2 20.85 6.24 0.74
CA ARG A 2 20.01 5.02 0.68
C ARG A 2 18.68 5.07 1.43
N LEU A 3 18.69 5.49 2.71
CA LEU A 3 17.46 5.61 3.51
C LEU A 3 16.50 6.67 2.97
N LEU A 4 17.03 7.81 2.52
CA LEU A 4 16.22 8.88 1.94
C LEU A 4 15.53 8.42 0.65
N ARG A 5 16.25 7.70 -0.23
CA ARG A 5 15.72 7.11 -1.46
C ARG A 5 14.59 6.12 -1.13
N ALA A 6 14.84 5.15 -0.24
CA ALA A 6 13.85 4.16 0.15
C ALA A 6 12.57 4.80 0.73
N THR A 7 12.71 5.82 1.58
CA THR A 7 11.56 6.56 2.13
C THR A 7 10.77 7.30 1.04
N VAL A 8 11.45 7.96 0.10
CA VAL A 8 10.78 8.66 -1.01
C VAL A 8 10.03 7.67 -1.92
N PHE A 9 10.62 6.52 -2.24
CA PHE A 9 9.94 5.48 -3.02
C PHE A 9 8.72 4.90 -2.28
N GLY A 10 8.84 4.64 -0.97
CA GLY A 10 7.70 4.21 -0.15
C GLY A 10 6.58 5.24 -0.11
N LEU A 11 6.91 6.53 -0.03
CA LEU A 11 5.94 7.63 0.03
C LEU A 11 5.23 7.83 -1.32
N ILE A 12 5.95 7.71 -2.43
CA ILE A 12 5.37 7.75 -3.78
C ILE A 12 4.47 6.53 -4.03
N ALA A 13 4.86 5.35 -3.55
CA ALA A 13 4.08 4.11 -3.69
C ALA A 13 2.77 4.10 -2.89
N LEU A 14 2.60 5.04 -1.96
CA LEU A 14 1.39 5.21 -1.17
C LEU A 14 0.21 5.63 -2.07
N PHE A 15 0.44 6.49 -3.06
CA PHE A 15 -0.58 6.92 -4.03
C PHE A 15 -1.16 5.76 -4.87
N PRO A 16 -0.35 4.98 -5.61
CA PRO A 16 -0.87 3.82 -6.35
C PRO A 16 -1.41 2.75 -5.41
N GLY A 17 -0.84 2.58 -4.21
CA GLY A 17 -1.34 1.65 -3.20
C GLY A 17 -2.76 1.96 -2.75
N ILE A 18 -3.09 3.24 -2.51
CA ILE A 18 -4.45 3.69 -2.17
C ILE A 18 -5.43 3.45 -3.32
N ILE A 19 -5.03 3.71 -4.57
CA ILE A 19 -5.89 3.48 -5.75
C ILE A 19 -6.23 1.99 -5.88
N VAL A 20 -5.25 1.12 -5.71
CA VAL A 20 -5.45 -0.35 -5.76
C VAL A 20 -6.29 -0.83 -4.57
N ALA A 21 -6.06 -0.28 -3.38
CA ALA A 21 -6.86 -0.56 -2.19
C ALA A 21 -8.34 -0.21 -2.39
N LEU A 22 -8.62 0.95 -2.99
CA LEU A 22 -9.98 1.37 -3.33
C LEU A 22 -10.62 0.43 -4.35
N GLY A 23 -9.88 0.05 -5.40
CA GLY A 23 -10.34 -0.94 -6.38
C GLY A 23 -10.66 -2.29 -5.73
N ALA A 24 -9.80 -2.79 -4.86
CA ALA A 24 -10.03 -4.02 -4.11
C ALA A 24 -11.24 -3.92 -3.19
N TYR A 25 -11.40 -2.79 -2.48
CA TYR A 25 -12.56 -2.53 -1.64
C TYR A 25 -13.88 -2.64 -2.43
N LEU A 26 -13.95 -1.99 -3.59
CA LEU A 26 -15.13 -2.06 -4.47
C LEU A 26 -15.37 -3.47 -5.02
N LEU A 27 -14.31 -4.19 -5.41
CA LEU A 27 -14.41 -5.56 -5.92
C LEU A 27 -14.86 -6.58 -4.87
N LEU A 28 -14.50 -6.37 -3.60
CA LEU A 28 -14.92 -7.23 -2.49
C LEU A 28 -16.36 -6.97 -2.03
N GLY A 29 -17.12 -6.13 -2.73
CA GLY A 29 -18.50 -5.81 -2.37
C GLY A 29 -18.58 -4.71 -1.31
N GLY A 30 -17.68 -3.73 -1.40
CA GLY A 30 -17.60 -2.62 -0.46
C GLY A 30 -18.90 -1.82 -0.38
N ASP A 31 -19.76 -2.15 0.59
CA ASP A 31 -21.00 -1.43 0.83
C ASP A 31 -20.68 -0.03 1.38
N THR A 32 -21.24 1.02 0.79
CA THR A 32 -21.07 2.39 1.31
C THR A 32 -21.90 2.65 2.58
N GLU A 33 -22.82 1.74 2.91
CA GLU A 33 -23.73 1.82 4.08
C GLU A 33 -23.64 0.61 5.03
N SER A 34 -22.59 -0.21 4.97
CA SER A 34 -22.45 -1.35 5.88
C SER A 34 -22.06 -0.88 7.29
N ASN A 35 -22.90 -1.22 8.28
CA ASN A 35 -22.60 -1.03 9.71
C ASN A 35 -21.57 -2.04 10.24
N ASP A 36 -21.17 -3.04 9.43
CA ASP A 36 -20.16 -4.05 9.78
C ASP A 36 -18.73 -3.61 9.37
N TRP A 37 -18.39 -2.36 9.70
CA TRP A 37 -17.10 -1.69 9.42
C TRP A 37 -15.86 -2.45 9.98
N GLU A 38 -16.05 -3.38 10.91
CA GLU A 38 -14.96 -3.74 11.83
C GLU A 38 -13.98 -4.83 11.38
N ASN A 39 -14.31 -5.73 10.42
CA ASN A 39 -13.43 -6.89 10.17
C ASN A 39 -12.96 -7.08 8.71
N TRP A 40 -13.83 -6.92 7.72
CA TRP A 40 -13.49 -7.23 6.32
C TRP A 40 -12.82 -6.06 5.58
N MET A 41 -13.01 -4.83 6.05
CA MET A 41 -12.39 -3.63 5.47
C MET A 41 -10.89 -3.57 5.76
N TYR A 42 -10.38 -4.20 6.83
CA TYR A 42 -8.99 -4.08 7.24
C TYR A 42 -7.98 -4.55 6.16
N GLY A 43 -8.37 -5.56 5.38
CA GLY A 43 -7.55 -6.11 4.29
C GLY A 43 -7.29 -5.10 3.17
N PRO A 44 -8.32 -4.61 2.47
CA PRO A 44 -8.16 -3.59 1.44
C PRO A 44 -7.57 -2.28 1.97
N CYS A 45 -8.02 -1.86 3.14
CA CYS A 45 -7.82 -0.53 3.72
C CYS A 45 -6.43 -0.32 4.33
N TYR A 46 -5.85 -1.36 4.94
CA TYR A 46 -4.53 -1.30 5.57
C TYR A 46 -3.55 -2.30 4.96
N GLY A 47 -4.01 -3.51 4.61
CA GLY A 47 -3.15 -4.56 4.07
C GLY A 47 -2.54 -4.20 2.72
N ILE A 48 -3.38 -3.79 1.76
CA ILE A 48 -2.91 -3.46 0.40
C ILE A 48 -1.98 -2.25 0.38
N PRO A 49 -2.31 -1.10 1.02
CA PRO A 49 -1.40 0.05 1.06
C PRO A 49 -0.08 -0.28 1.78
N ALA A 50 -0.14 -1.01 2.91
CA ALA A 50 1.06 -1.39 3.64
C ALA A 50 1.96 -2.32 2.80
N ALA A 51 1.38 -3.28 2.07
CA ALA A 51 2.14 -4.17 1.18
C ALA A 51 2.87 -3.38 0.08
N PHE A 52 2.19 -2.42 -0.55
CA PHE A 52 2.80 -1.55 -1.57
C PHE A 52 3.96 -0.73 -1.00
N VAL A 53 3.78 -0.14 0.18
CA VAL A 53 4.82 0.63 0.86
C VAL A 53 6.02 -0.25 1.24
N ILE A 54 5.78 -1.45 1.78
CA ILE A 54 6.85 -2.39 2.18
C ILE A 54 7.64 -2.86 0.96
N ILE A 55 6.97 -3.20 -0.14
CA ILE A 55 7.61 -3.64 -1.38
C ILE A 55 8.46 -2.49 -1.95
N ALA A 56 7.89 -1.29 -2.09
CA ALA A 56 8.61 -0.14 -2.64
C ALA A 56 9.79 0.27 -1.76
N PHE A 57 9.64 0.22 -0.44
CA PHE A 57 10.71 0.49 0.51
C PHE A 57 11.83 -0.55 0.42
N THR A 58 11.48 -1.84 0.34
CA THR A 58 12.46 -2.93 0.22
C THR A 58 13.20 -2.88 -1.11
N SER A 59 12.51 -2.56 -2.21
CA SER A 59 13.14 -2.33 -3.53
C SER A 59 14.08 -1.13 -3.49
N GLY A 60 13.66 -0.01 -2.89
CA GLY A 60 14.51 1.17 -2.69
C GLY A 60 15.75 0.92 -1.83
N LEU A 61 15.73 -0.10 -0.96
CA LEU A 61 16.90 -0.57 -0.21
C LEU A 61 17.81 -1.52 -1.01
N ARG A 62 17.26 -2.33 -1.92
CA ARG A 62 18.02 -3.30 -2.74
C ARG A 62 18.75 -2.65 -3.91
N GLU A 63 18.18 -1.63 -4.52
CA GLU A 63 18.74 -1.01 -5.73
C GLU A 63 20.00 -0.16 -5.49
N ASP A 64 20.38 0.03 -4.22
CA ASP A 64 21.69 0.58 -3.83
C ASP A 64 22.80 -0.50 -3.87
N ARG A 65 22.48 -1.77 -4.14
CA ARG A 65 23.40 -2.92 -4.14
C ARG A 65 23.90 -3.30 -5.53
N GLU A 66 23.32 -2.74 -6.57
CA GLU A 66 23.72 -2.94 -7.96
C GLU A 66 24.71 -1.83 -8.35
N VAL A 67 25.99 -2.15 -8.17
CA VAL A 67 27.15 -1.43 -8.72
C VAL A 67 27.81 -2.34 -9.75
#